data_AF-Q3J294-F1
#
_entry.id   AF-Q3J294-F1
#
_cell.length_a   1.000
_cell.length_b   1.000
_cell.length_c   1.000
_cell.angle_alpha   90.00
_cell.angle_beta   90.00
_cell.angle_gamma   90.00
#
_symmetry.space_group_name_H-M   'P 1'
#
loop_
_entity.id
_entity.type
_entity.pdbx_description
1 polymer ?
#
loop_
_entity_poly.entity_id
_entity_poly.type
_entity_poly.pdbx_seq_one_letter_code
_entity_poly.pdbx_strand_id
1 'polypeptide(L)'
;MADQIQIGRPPVVACFTPGTLIATVRGEVAVEALAAGDRIVTRDNGLQPLRWISRRRLDHATLAAFPHLKPVLIEKGSLGPDLPDRDMMVSPNHRILVSRDRTALHFDAPEVLVAAKHLVGPRGIREVECSGTTYLHLMFDRHEVVLANGAWTESFQPTARLINGMGNAQRTELLELFPELRSPEGQAAFALARPVRVPKPERVLVR
;
A
#
# COMPACT_ATOMS: atom_id res chain seq x y z
N MET A 1 32.52 14.35 18.91
CA MET A 1 31.90 15.04 17.77
C MET A 1 30.76 14.16 17.30
N ALA A 2 29.53 14.64 17.40
CA ALA A 2 28.34 13.84 17.14
C ALA A 2 28.26 13.49 15.65
N ASP A 3 28.16 12.19 15.39
CA ASP A 3 27.92 11.62 14.06
C ASP A 3 26.61 12.20 13.52
N GLN A 4 26.72 13.04 12.49
CA GLN A 4 25.57 13.47 11.72
C GLN A 4 25.09 12.26 10.93
N ILE A 5 24.11 11.53 11.48
CA ILE A 5 23.36 10.54 10.72
C ILE A 5 22.74 11.29 9.55
N GLN A 6 23.32 11.11 8.38
CA GLN A 6 22.76 11.59 7.13
C GLN A 6 21.45 10.84 6.95
N ILE A 7 20.33 11.43 7.39
CA ILE A 7 19.00 10.83 7.28
C ILE A 7 18.66 10.81 5.79
N GLY A 8 19.09 9.74 5.12
CA GLY A 8 18.70 9.44 3.76
C GLY A 8 17.18 9.48 3.66
N ARG A 9 16.66 10.05 2.57
CA ARG A 9 15.23 10.15 2.32
C ARG A 9 14.57 8.77 2.53
N PRO A 10 13.60 8.63 3.46
CA PRO A 10 12.91 7.37 3.66
C PRO A 10 12.30 6.89 2.33
N PRO A 11 12.44 5.60 1.96
CA PRO A 11 11.75 5.09 0.79
C PRO A 11 10.25 5.28 0.97
N VAL A 12 9.61 5.61 -0.14
CA VAL A 12 8.18 5.90 -0.20
C VAL A 12 7.48 4.59 -0.58
N VAL A 13 6.81 3.95 0.37
CA VAL A 13 6.32 2.58 0.23
C VAL A 13 4.80 2.53 0.34
N ALA A 14 4.16 1.57 -0.33
CA ALA A 14 2.74 1.24 -0.15
C ALA A 14 2.54 0.53 1.19
N CYS A 15 1.76 1.13 2.10
CA CYS A 15 1.58 0.62 3.46
C CYS A 15 0.14 0.73 3.92
N PHE A 16 -0.32 -0.25 4.68
CA PHE A 16 -1.52 -0.15 5.52
C PHE A 16 -1.19 0.53 6.85
N THR A 17 -2.21 0.95 7.58
CA THR A 17 -2.10 1.42 8.98
C THR A 17 -2.91 0.51 9.92
N PRO A 18 -2.56 0.44 11.21
CA PRO A 18 -3.31 -0.35 12.19
C PRO A 18 -4.82 -0.07 12.14
N GLY A 19 -5.62 -1.10 12.37
CA GLY A 19 -7.08 -1.06 12.27
C GLY A 19 -7.63 -1.24 10.85
N THR A 20 -6.78 -1.29 9.82
CA THR A 20 -7.22 -1.73 8.49
C THR A 20 -7.57 -3.22 8.57
N LEU A 21 -8.79 -3.58 8.19
CA LEU A 21 -9.25 -4.96 8.15
C LEU A 21 -9.00 -5.57 6.78
N ILE A 22 -8.39 -6.75 6.78
CA ILE A 22 -8.06 -7.52 5.59
C ILE A 22 -8.98 -8.74 5.54
N ALA A 23 -9.58 -9.00 4.37
CA ALA A 23 -10.41 -10.17 4.18
C ALA A 23 -9.55 -11.45 4.18
N THR A 24 -9.87 -12.38 5.08
CA THR A 24 -9.19 -13.67 5.21
C THR A 24 -10.19 -14.82 5.19
N VAL A 25 -9.70 -16.05 5.18
CA VAL A 25 -10.54 -17.25 5.36
C VAL A 25 -11.29 -17.27 6.71
N ARG A 26 -10.82 -16.51 7.70
CA ARG A 26 -11.42 -16.41 9.05
C ARG A 26 -12.39 -15.22 9.18
N GLY A 27 -12.70 -14.55 8.07
CA GLY A 27 -13.38 -13.25 8.07
C GLY A 27 -12.39 -12.08 8.03
N GLU A 28 -12.87 -10.89 8.36
CA GLU A 28 -12.06 -9.68 8.39
C GLU A 28 -11.11 -9.67 9.60
N VAL A 29 -9.80 -9.56 9.37
CA VAL A 29 -8.77 -9.55 10.42
C VAL A 29 -7.97 -8.26 10.32
N ALA A 30 -7.73 -7.62 11.46
CA ALA A 30 -6.91 -6.41 11.52
C ALA A 30 -5.48 -6.70 11.01
N VAL A 31 -4.94 -5.81 10.17
CA VAL A 31 -3.65 -6.00 9.49
C VAL A 31 -2.50 -6.22 10.47
N GLU A 32 -2.54 -5.59 11.64
CA GLU A 32 -1.54 -5.74 12.70
C GLU A 32 -1.59 -7.09 13.40
N ALA A 33 -2.68 -7.84 13.28
CA ALA A 33 -2.87 -9.18 13.85
C ALA A 33 -2.52 -10.31 12.87
N LEU A 34 -2.22 -9.98 11.61
CA LEU A 34 -1.81 -10.96 10.61
C LEU A 34 -0.38 -11.47 10.85
N ALA A 35 -0.15 -12.73 10.48
CA ALA A 35 1.14 -13.39 10.51
C ALA A 35 1.40 -14.17 9.21
N ALA A 36 2.67 -14.47 8.95
CA ALA A 36 3.04 -15.34 7.83
C ALA A 36 2.29 -16.68 7.93
N GLY A 37 1.78 -17.15 6.80
CA GLY A 37 0.92 -18.33 6.69
C GLY A 37 -0.59 -18.03 6.70
N ASP A 38 -1.03 -16.85 7.16
CA ASP A 38 -2.44 -16.46 7.08
C ASP A 38 -2.95 -16.45 5.63
N ARG A 39 -4.15 -16.98 5.40
CA ARG A 39 -4.79 -17.07 4.08
C ARG A 39 -5.64 -15.83 3.81
N ILE A 40 -5.19 -14.99 2.89
CA ILE A 40 -5.82 -13.71 2.53
C ILE A 40 -6.56 -13.84 1.20
N VAL A 41 -7.74 -13.22 1.12
CA VAL A 41 -8.51 -13.16 -0.13
C VAL A 41 -7.82 -12.21 -1.10
N THR A 42 -7.46 -12.72 -2.28
CA THR A 42 -6.94 -11.93 -3.39
C THR A 42 -7.88 -11.93 -4.58
N ARG A 43 -7.78 -10.89 -5.41
CA ARG A 43 -8.68 -10.67 -6.54
C ARG A 43 -8.58 -11.74 -7.63
N ASP A 44 -7.35 -12.17 -7.91
CA ASP A 44 -7.05 -12.97 -9.11
C ASP A 44 -6.76 -14.43 -8.78
N ASN A 45 -6.22 -14.71 -7.59
CA ASN A 45 -5.65 -16.00 -7.24
C ASN A 45 -6.36 -16.66 -6.03
N GLY A 46 -7.50 -16.15 -5.61
CA GLY A 46 -8.26 -16.69 -4.47
C GLY A 46 -7.52 -16.52 -3.14
N LEU A 47 -7.51 -17.55 -2.29
CA LEU A 47 -6.88 -17.49 -0.96
C LEU A 47 -5.36 -17.74 -1.03
N GLN A 48 -4.56 -16.68 -0.90
CA GLN A 48 -3.11 -16.75 -0.94
C GLN A 48 -2.47 -16.69 0.46
N PRO A 49 -1.41 -17.46 0.73
CA PRO A 49 -0.70 -17.40 2.00
C PRO A 49 0.15 -16.13 2.07
N LEU A 50 -0.03 -15.35 3.14
CA LEU A 50 0.86 -14.25 3.46
C LEU A 50 2.28 -14.80 3.70
N ARG A 51 3.27 -14.28 3.00
CA ARG A 51 4.66 -14.75 3.15
C ARG A 51 5.47 -13.92 4.12
N TRP A 52 5.22 -12.61 4.13
CA TRP A 52 5.95 -11.70 4.97
C TRP A 52 5.10 -10.49 5.36
N ILE A 53 5.27 -10.04 6.60
CA ILE A 53 4.68 -8.82 7.11
C ILE A 53 5.75 -7.94 7.75
N SER A 54 5.91 -6.72 7.25
CA SER A 54 6.81 -5.72 7.84
C SER A 54 6.04 -4.62 8.53
N ARG A 55 6.67 -4.06 9.57
CA ARG A 55 6.15 -2.96 10.37
C ARG A 55 7.21 -1.86 10.44
N ARG A 56 6.82 -0.62 10.15
CA ARG A 56 7.68 0.56 10.27
C ARG A 56 6.94 1.67 11.01
N ARG A 57 7.40 2.00 12.21
CA ARG A 57 6.90 3.14 12.97
C ARG A 57 7.55 4.44 12.49
N LEU A 58 6.73 5.45 12.25
CA LEU A 58 7.15 6.82 12.02
C LEU A 58 6.61 7.66 13.17
N ASP A 59 7.50 8.41 13.84
CA ASP A 59 7.10 9.34 14.89
C ASP A 59 6.72 10.71 14.31
N HIS A 60 6.24 11.58 15.18
CA HIS A 60 5.86 12.95 14.82
C HIS A 60 7.01 13.72 14.15
N ALA A 61 8.23 13.64 14.70
CA ALA A 61 9.40 14.35 14.19
C ALA A 61 9.74 13.91 12.75
N THR A 62 9.66 12.61 12.47
CA THR A 62 9.87 12.06 11.13
C THR A 62 8.79 12.54 10.16
N LEU A 63 7.52 12.54 10.56
CA LEU A 63 6.43 13.01 9.70
C LEU A 63 6.45 14.53 9.47
N ALA A 64 6.94 15.30 10.44
CA ALA A 64 7.19 16.73 10.29
C ALA A 64 8.34 17.00 9.31
N ALA A 65 9.43 16.24 9.40
CA ALA A 65 10.57 16.35 8.49
C ALA A 65 10.26 15.84 7.08
N PHE A 66 9.35 14.87 6.95
CA PHE A 66 8.97 14.26 5.67
C PHE A 66 7.43 14.26 5.46
N PRO A 67 6.81 15.44 5.20
CA PRO A 67 5.34 15.53 5.07
C PRO A 67 4.73 14.65 3.98
N HIS A 68 5.48 14.34 2.92
CA HIS A 68 5.07 13.42 1.86
C HIS A 68 4.90 11.94 2.30
N LEU A 69 5.14 11.64 3.57
CA LEU A 69 4.88 10.35 4.22
C LEU A 69 3.63 10.38 5.10
N LYS A 70 2.97 11.53 5.27
CA LYS A 70 1.74 11.65 6.06
C LYS A 70 0.65 10.76 5.47
N PRO A 71 -0.14 10.05 6.28
CA PRO A 71 -1.16 9.16 5.74
C PRO A 71 -2.22 9.90 4.93
N VAL A 72 -2.84 9.18 4.01
CA VAL A 72 -4.07 9.58 3.31
C VAL A 72 -5.24 8.85 3.94
N LEU A 73 -6.24 9.61 4.40
CA LEU A 73 -7.56 9.10 4.75
C LEU A 73 -8.39 8.97 3.49
N ILE A 74 -9.05 7.83 3.34
CA ILE A 74 -10.04 7.52 2.33
C ILE A 74 -11.32 7.23 3.11
N GLU A 75 -12.24 8.19 3.14
CA GLU A 75 -13.51 8.10 3.87
C GLU A 75 -14.45 7.06 3.24
N LYS A 76 -15.32 6.47 4.05
CA LYS A 76 -16.37 5.55 3.58
C LYS A 76 -17.10 6.11 2.36
N GLY A 77 -17.23 5.29 1.31
CA GLY A 77 -17.96 5.66 0.08
C GLY A 77 -17.23 6.63 -0.85
N SER A 78 -15.99 7.05 -0.54
CA SER A 78 -15.26 8.02 -1.36
C SER A 78 -14.76 7.48 -2.70
N LEU A 79 -14.65 6.15 -2.86
CA LEU A 79 -14.17 5.45 -4.06
C LEU A 79 -15.30 4.97 -4.97
N GLY A 80 -16.56 5.21 -4.59
CA GLY A 80 -17.75 4.74 -5.29
C GLY A 80 -18.82 4.29 -4.30
N PRO A 81 -20.01 3.86 -4.78
CA PRO A 81 -21.09 3.39 -3.92
C PRO A 81 -20.58 2.32 -2.93
N ASP A 82 -20.69 2.63 -1.64
CA ASP A 82 -20.28 1.78 -0.50
C ASP A 82 -18.80 1.33 -0.50
N LEU A 83 -17.91 2.08 -1.16
CA LEU A 83 -16.46 1.79 -1.21
C LEU A 83 -15.59 2.99 -0.78
N PRO A 84 -14.64 2.82 0.15
CA PRO A 84 -14.52 1.68 1.06
C PRO A 84 -15.77 1.57 1.94
N ASP A 85 -15.98 0.40 2.58
CA ASP A 85 -17.17 0.16 3.40
C ASP A 85 -17.11 0.89 4.77
N ARG A 86 -15.91 1.35 5.13
CA ARG A 86 -15.55 2.16 6.30
C ARG A 86 -14.31 3.00 5.98
N ASP A 87 -14.03 3.99 6.80
CA ASP A 87 -12.83 4.81 6.67
C ASP A 87 -11.57 3.94 6.69
N MET A 88 -10.63 4.25 5.80
CA MET A 88 -9.33 3.60 5.77
C MET A 88 -8.21 4.62 5.66
N MET A 89 -7.08 4.33 6.30
CA MET A 89 -5.90 5.19 6.26
C MET A 89 -4.72 4.40 5.72
N VAL A 90 -4.06 4.95 4.71
CA VAL A 90 -2.96 4.30 3.99
C VAL A 90 -1.82 5.26 3.74
N SER A 91 -0.65 4.74 3.39
CA SER A 91 0.44 5.62 2.94
C SER A 91 0.08 6.31 1.62
N PRO A 92 0.66 7.49 1.32
CA PRO A 92 0.37 8.24 0.10
C PRO A 92 0.58 7.48 -1.22
N ASN A 93 1.46 6.48 -1.22
CA ASN A 93 1.79 5.71 -2.42
C ASN A 93 1.17 4.32 -2.44
N HIS A 94 0.35 4.00 -1.44
CA HIS A 94 -0.48 2.80 -1.47
C HIS A 94 -1.47 2.92 -2.62
N ARG A 95 -1.48 1.93 -3.50
CA ARG A 95 -2.33 1.95 -4.68
C ARG A 95 -3.65 1.24 -4.43
N ILE A 96 -4.71 1.93 -4.83
CA ILE A 96 -6.08 1.47 -4.80
C ILE A 96 -6.45 1.00 -6.20
N LEU A 97 -7.15 -0.12 -6.29
CA LEU A 97 -7.69 -0.61 -7.56
C LEU A 97 -8.88 0.26 -7.96
N VAL A 98 -8.77 0.85 -9.14
CA VAL A 98 -9.81 1.66 -9.75
C VAL A 98 -10.31 0.93 -11.00
N SER A 99 -11.63 0.72 -11.06
CA SER A 99 -12.30 0.16 -12.23
C SER A 99 -12.91 1.26 -13.08
N ARG A 100 -12.80 1.11 -14.41
CA ARG A 100 -13.35 2.04 -15.41
C ARG A 100 -14.87 2.20 -15.28
N ASP A 101 -15.60 1.14 -14.92
CA ASP A 101 -17.07 1.18 -14.86
C ASP A 101 -17.60 1.79 -13.55
N ARG A 102 -16.72 2.00 -12.58
CA ARG A 102 -17.06 2.49 -11.24
C ARG A 102 -16.53 3.89 -10.96
N THR A 103 -15.80 4.49 -11.90
CA THR A 103 -15.22 5.82 -11.76
C THR A 103 -15.29 6.59 -13.07
N ALA A 104 -15.36 7.92 -13.00
CA ALA A 104 -15.23 8.75 -14.20
C ALA A 104 -13.78 8.83 -14.73
N LEU A 105 -12.86 8.05 -14.17
CA LEU A 105 -11.48 8.02 -14.59
C LEU A 105 -11.37 7.15 -15.84
N HIS A 106 -11.09 7.78 -16.98
CA HIS A 106 -10.88 7.07 -18.23
C HIS A 106 -9.46 6.50 -18.31
N PHE A 107 -9.35 5.18 -18.24
CA PHE A 107 -8.12 4.43 -18.49
C PHE A 107 -8.29 3.48 -19.67
N ASP A 108 -7.18 3.15 -20.33
CA ASP A 108 -7.15 2.20 -21.47
C ASP A 108 -7.32 0.74 -21.00
N ALA A 109 -7.20 0.47 -19.70
CA ALA A 109 -7.40 -0.83 -19.08
C ALA A 109 -8.69 -0.84 -18.23
N PRO A 110 -9.37 -1.99 -18.12
CA PRO A 110 -10.61 -2.09 -17.32
C PRO A 110 -10.38 -1.83 -15.83
N GLU A 111 -9.17 -2.15 -15.35
CA GLU A 111 -8.75 -1.93 -13.97
C GLU A 111 -7.31 -1.44 -13.93
N VAL A 112 -7.04 -0.47 -13.05
CA VAL A 112 -5.70 0.08 -12.85
C VAL A 112 -5.45 0.34 -11.37
N LEU A 113 -4.17 0.39 -10.99
CA LEU A 113 -3.74 0.79 -9.66
C LEU A 113 -3.40 2.27 -9.64
N VAL A 114 -4.04 3.02 -8.73
CA VAL A 114 -3.82 4.47 -8.54
C VAL A 114 -3.36 4.73 -7.11
N ALA A 115 -2.24 5.44 -6.96
CA ALA A 115 -1.73 5.83 -5.64
C ALA A 115 -2.71 6.77 -4.91
N ALA A 116 -2.92 6.55 -3.62
CA ALA A 116 -3.85 7.32 -2.78
C ALA A 116 -3.63 8.84 -2.85
N LYS A 117 -2.38 9.30 -2.90
CA LYS A 117 -2.05 10.73 -3.05
C LYS A 117 -2.57 11.38 -4.33
N HIS A 118 -2.77 10.60 -5.39
CA HIS A 118 -3.35 11.10 -6.64
C HIS A 118 -4.88 11.09 -6.62
N LEU A 119 -5.49 10.49 -5.59
CA LEU A 119 -6.92 10.52 -5.33
C LEU A 119 -7.31 11.61 -4.33
N VAL A 120 -6.33 12.25 -3.68
CA VAL A 120 -6.55 13.39 -2.79
C VAL A 120 -7.25 14.51 -3.55
N GLY A 121 -8.34 15.01 -2.97
CA GLY A 121 -9.18 16.00 -3.61
C GLY A 121 -10.56 16.11 -2.97
N PRO A 122 -11.52 16.77 -3.64
CA PRO A 122 -12.90 16.80 -3.15
C PRO A 122 -13.47 15.36 -3.15
N ARG A 123 -14.31 15.03 -2.16
CA ARG A 123 -14.99 13.73 -1.89
C ARG A 123 -14.39 12.84 -0.79
N GLY A 124 -13.83 13.44 0.26
CA GLY A 124 -13.46 12.67 1.47
C GLY A 124 -12.17 11.87 1.37
N ILE A 125 -11.30 12.21 0.41
CA ILE A 125 -9.94 11.68 0.33
C ILE A 125 -8.95 12.80 0.59
N ARG A 126 -8.21 12.73 1.70
CA ARG A 126 -7.35 13.82 2.17
C ARG A 126 -6.14 13.33 2.94
N GLU A 127 -5.08 14.11 2.90
CA GLU A 127 -3.93 13.92 3.80
C GLU A 127 -4.35 14.22 5.24
N VAL A 128 -3.74 13.50 6.19
CA VAL A 128 -4.03 13.61 7.62
C VAL A 128 -2.78 13.97 8.41
N GLU A 129 -2.92 14.99 9.25
CA GLU A 129 -1.95 15.28 10.30
C GLU A 129 -2.04 14.23 11.39
N CYS A 130 -0.90 13.62 11.76
CA CYS A 130 -0.85 12.69 12.88
C CYS A 130 0.42 12.87 13.72
N SER A 131 0.33 12.49 14.99
CA SER A 131 1.45 12.47 15.94
C SER A 131 2.42 11.30 15.71
N GLY A 132 2.15 10.48 14.69
CA GLY A 132 2.90 9.30 14.35
C GLY A 132 1.98 8.27 13.71
N THR A 133 2.58 7.30 13.01
CA THR A 133 1.85 6.18 12.43
C THR A 133 2.73 4.95 12.36
N THR A 134 2.12 3.77 12.32
CA THR A 134 2.81 2.52 11.97
C THR A 134 2.35 2.11 10.59
N TYR A 135 3.31 1.82 9.73
CA TYR A 135 3.07 1.35 8.38
C TYR A 135 3.34 -0.14 8.28
N LEU A 136 2.37 -0.87 7.71
CA LEU A 136 2.44 -2.32 7.55
C LEU A 136 2.46 -2.74 6.08
N HIS A 137 3.31 -3.70 5.75
CA HIS A 137 3.46 -4.27 4.40
C HIS A 137 3.03 -5.72 4.39
N LEU A 138 2.25 -6.12 3.40
CA LEU A 138 1.86 -7.51 3.18
C LEU A 138 2.51 -7.99 1.89
N MET A 139 3.31 -9.05 1.94
CA MET A 139 3.96 -9.61 0.76
C MET A 139 3.57 -11.09 0.57
N PHE A 140 3.37 -11.46 -0.69
CA PHE A 140 3.05 -12.80 -1.15
C PHE A 140 4.12 -13.27 -2.14
N ASP A 141 3.96 -14.48 -2.68
CA ASP A 141 4.83 -15.02 -3.74
C ASP A 141 4.76 -14.19 -5.03
N ARG A 142 3.68 -13.42 -5.20
CA ARG A 142 3.42 -12.54 -6.33
C ARG A 142 2.89 -11.21 -5.81
N HIS A 143 2.87 -10.19 -6.67
CA HIS A 143 2.10 -9.01 -6.36
C HIS A 143 0.61 -9.37 -6.42
N GLU A 144 -0.12 -9.12 -5.35
CA GLU A 144 -1.54 -9.44 -5.24
C GLU A 144 -2.37 -8.16 -5.11
N VAL A 145 -3.66 -8.26 -5.42
CA VAL A 145 -4.65 -7.24 -5.07
C VAL A 145 -5.52 -7.84 -3.97
N VAL A 146 -5.49 -7.24 -2.78
CA VAL A 146 -6.15 -7.74 -1.57
C VAL A 146 -7.38 -6.90 -1.24
N LEU A 147 -8.36 -7.51 -0.57
CA LEU A 147 -9.56 -6.80 -0.11
C LEU A 147 -9.34 -6.25 1.30
N ALA A 148 -9.31 -4.92 1.42
CA ALA A 148 -9.04 -4.18 2.65
C ALA A 148 -10.13 -3.13 2.90
N ASN A 149 -10.81 -3.18 4.05
CA ASN A 149 -11.95 -2.28 4.37
C ASN A 149 -12.97 -2.19 3.20
N GLY A 150 -13.32 -3.34 2.62
CA GLY A 150 -14.20 -3.44 1.46
C GLY A 150 -13.62 -2.94 0.11
N ALA A 151 -12.44 -2.31 0.09
CA ALA A 151 -11.79 -1.82 -1.12
C ALA A 151 -10.64 -2.73 -1.59
N TRP A 152 -10.46 -2.86 -2.91
CA TRP A 152 -9.35 -3.61 -3.49
C TRP A 152 -8.09 -2.74 -3.53
N THR A 153 -7.00 -3.20 -2.93
CA THR A 153 -5.72 -2.48 -2.87
C THR A 153 -4.54 -3.39 -3.16
N GLU A 154 -3.37 -2.80 -3.46
CA GLU A 154 -2.17 -3.57 -3.74
C GLU A 154 -1.56 -4.22 -2.49
N SER A 155 -0.88 -5.36 -2.69
CA SER A 155 0.12 -5.86 -1.76
C SER A 155 1.46 -5.15 -1.96
N PHE A 156 2.45 -5.45 -1.11
CA PHE A 156 3.80 -4.94 -1.27
C PHE A 156 4.45 -5.45 -2.57
N GLN A 157 5.04 -4.53 -3.33
CA GLN A 157 5.88 -4.84 -4.49
C GLN A 157 7.36 -4.56 -4.17
N PRO A 158 8.25 -5.56 -4.17
CA PRO A 158 9.65 -5.43 -3.79
C PRO A 158 10.52 -4.84 -4.90
N THR A 159 10.35 -3.55 -5.23
CA THR A 159 11.22 -2.88 -6.21
C THR A 159 12.62 -2.58 -5.62
N ALA A 160 13.65 -2.50 -6.47
CA ALA A 160 15.04 -2.18 -6.09
C ALA A 160 15.13 -1.00 -5.11
N ARG A 161 14.44 0.09 -5.44
CA ARG A 161 14.41 1.32 -4.65
C ARG A 161 13.84 1.10 -3.25
N LEU A 162 12.83 0.24 -3.14
CA LEU A 162 12.17 -0.06 -1.87
C LEU A 162 13.06 -0.93 -1.00
N ILE A 163 13.61 -2.01 -1.56
CA ILE A 163 14.56 -2.90 -0.86
C ILE A 163 15.77 -2.10 -0.37
N ASN A 164 16.32 -1.21 -1.19
CA ASN A 164 17.49 -0.41 -0.83
C ASN A 164 17.22 0.64 0.25
N GLY A 165 15.98 1.08 0.43
CA GLY A 165 15.62 2.05 1.47
C GLY A 165 15.13 1.41 2.78
N MET A 166 15.00 0.08 2.83
CA MET A 166 14.64 -0.63 4.06
C MET A 166 15.78 -0.56 5.08
N GLY A 167 15.43 -0.57 6.37
CA GLY A 167 16.44 -0.76 7.41
C GLY A 167 17.10 -2.14 7.30
N ASN A 168 18.36 -2.24 7.71
CA ASN A 168 19.17 -3.45 7.52
C ASN A 168 18.47 -4.74 7.99
N ALA A 169 17.84 -4.74 9.17
CA ALA A 169 17.15 -5.92 9.69
C ALA A 169 15.99 -6.38 8.78
N GLN A 170 15.12 -5.48 8.34
CA GLN A 170 13.99 -5.79 7.46
C GLN A 170 14.47 -6.23 6.08
N ARG A 171 15.50 -5.58 5.55
CA ARG A 171 16.11 -5.93 4.27
C ARG A 171 16.71 -7.33 4.33
N THR A 172 17.47 -7.64 5.39
CA THR A 172 18.09 -8.96 5.57
C THR A 172 17.04 -10.05 5.64
N GLU A 173 16.02 -9.89 6.50
CA GLU A 173 14.90 -10.84 6.61
C GLU A 173 14.22 -11.07 5.25
N LEU A 174 13.87 -9.99 4.53
CA LEU A 174 13.25 -10.09 3.21
C LEU A 174 14.13 -10.88 2.21
N LEU A 175 15.44 -10.60 2.17
CA LEU A 175 16.38 -11.24 1.25
C LEU A 175 16.83 -12.65 1.69
N GLU A 176 16.49 -13.06 2.92
CA GLU A 176 16.61 -14.45 3.39
C GLU A 176 15.37 -15.26 2.99
N LEU A 177 14.18 -14.67 3.14
CA LEU A 177 12.91 -15.28 2.71
C LEU A 177 12.77 -15.38 1.19
N PHE A 178 13.31 -14.39 0.45
CA PHE A 178 13.23 -14.29 -1.01
C PHE A 178 14.61 -13.98 -1.62
N PRO A 179 15.50 -14.99 -1.72
CA PRO A 179 16.86 -14.79 -2.21
C PRO A 179 16.96 -14.22 -3.63
N GLU A 180 15.99 -14.51 -4.50
CA GLU A 180 15.89 -14.01 -5.87
C GLU A 180 15.83 -12.48 -5.94
N LEU A 181 15.29 -11.81 -4.92
CA LEU A 181 15.22 -10.34 -4.87
C LEU A 181 16.60 -9.68 -4.68
N ARG A 182 17.67 -10.46 -4.49
CA ARG A 182 19.04 -9.94 -4.49
C ARG A 182 19.50 -9.49 -5.88
N SER A 183 18.89 -10.02 -6.94
CA SER A 183 19.27 -9.68 -8.32
C SER A 183 18.25 -8.74 -8.98
N PRO A 184 18.67 -7.87 -9.92
CA PRO A 184 17.76 -7.05 -10.72
C PRO A 184 16.73 -7.90 -11.49
N GLU A 185 17.12 -9.08 -11.96
CA GLU A 185 16.26 -10.01 -12.70
C GLU A 185 15.14 -10.57 -11.83
N GLY A 186 15.46 -11.00 -10.60
CA GLY A 186 14.44 -11.49 -9.66
C GLY A 186 13.48 -10.38 -9.23
N GLN A 187 13.97 -9.16 -9.07
CA GLN A 187 13.11 -7.98 -8.80
C GLN A 187 12.22 -7.64 -10.00
N ALA A 188 12.73 -7.72 -11.23
CA ALA A 188 11.96 -7.48 -12.44
C ALA A 188 10.92 -8.58 -12.72
N ALA A 189 11.24 -9.82 -12.35
CA ALA A 189 10.32 -10.96 -12.43
C ALA A 189 9.12 -10.83 -11.47
N PHE A 190 9.23 -10.02 -10.41
CA PHE A 190 8.12 -9.70 -9.51
C PHE A 190 7.18 -8.65 -10.14
N ALA A 191 6.41 -9.11 -11.12
CA ALA A 191 5.50 -8.29 -11.91
C ALA A 191 4.32 -7.75 -11.09
N LEU A 192 3.82 -6.57 -11.48
CA LEU A 192 2.60 -5.99 -10.94
C LEU A 192 1.36 -6.80 -11.34
N ALA A 193 0.42 -6.97 -10.41
CA ALA A 193 -0.90 -7.56 -10.66
C ALA A 193 -1.74 -6.75 -11.67
N ARG A 194 -1.55 -5.43 -11.71
CA ARG A 194 -2.27 -4.51 -12.60
C ARG A 194 -1.38 -3.33 -13.02
N PRO A 195 -1.63 -2.71 -14.18
CA PRO A 195 -0.93 -1.50 -14.59
C PRO A 195 -1.15 -0.35 -13.59
N VAL A 196 -0.10 0.41 -13.32
CA VAL A 196 -0.18 1.62 -12.50
C VAL A 196 -0.49 2.81 -13.40
N ARG A 197 -1.37 3.70 -12.95
CA ARG A 197 -1.72 4.94 -13.67
C ARG A 197 -1.73 6.14 -12.73
N VAL A 198 -1.34 7.29 -13.29
CA VAL A 198 -1.53 8.61 -12.69
C VAL A 198 -2.74 9.25 -13.38
N PRO A 199 -3.81 9.59 -12.66
CA PRO A 199 -4.95 10.33 -13.20
C PRO A 199 -4.50 11.65 -13.84
N LYS A 200 -5.17 12.04 -14.94
CA LYS A 200 -5.03 13.42 -15.46
C LYS A 200 -5.77 14.39 -14.52
N PRO A 201 -5.20 15.57 -14.22
CA PRO A 201 -5.75 16.51 -13.22
C PRO A 201 -7.18 16.98 -13.51
N GLU A 202 -7.59 16.98 -14.78
CA GLU A 202 -8.94 17.39 -15.24
C GLU A 202 -10.04 16.31 -15.10
N ARG A 203 -9.73 15.13 -14.52
CA ARG A 203 -10.62 13.95 -14.57
C ARG A 203 -10.85 13.25 -13.23
N VAL A 204 -10.61 13.92 -12.11
CA VAL A 204 -10.91 13.33 -10.80
C VAL A 204 -12.43 13.29 -10.60
N LEU A 205 -13.00 12.12 -10.90
CA LEU A 205 -14.35 11.67 -10.54
C LEU A 205 -15.47 12.69 -10.91
N VAL A 206 -16.12 12.48 -12.05
CA VAL A 206 -17.44 13.02 -12.40
C VAL A 206 -18.51 12.12 -11.77
N ARG A 207 -19.62 12.74 -11.35
CA ARG A 207 -20.74 12.11 -10.64
C ARG A 207 -21.38 10.97 -11.42
#